data_AF-A0A120E8P9-F1
#
_entry.id   AF-A0A120E8P9-F1
#
_cell.length_a   1.000
_cell.length_b   1.000
_cell.length_c   1.000
_cell.angle_alpha   90.00
_cell.angle_beta   90.00
_cell.angle_gamma   90.00
#
_symmetry.space_group_name_H-M   'P 1'
#
loop_
_entity.id
_entity.type
_entity.pdbx_description
1 polymer ?
#
loop_
_entity_poly.entity_id
_entity_poly.type
_entity_poly.pdbx_seq_one_letter_code
_entity_poly.pdbx_strand_id
1 'polypeptide(L)'
;PAVGRGVFATCDIPAGEVIEISPVLVLGEEEYTGRKKVEASQLRGYVFTWGRDGSMAVALGIGSLFNHSTSPNITYSLDYTQYTISYRTAKPIQRGEELCIFYGHSVRF
;
A
#
# COMPACT_ATOMS: atom_id res chain seq x y z
N PRO A 1 11.53 -15.38 -1.43
CA PRO A 1 10.21 -14.83 -0.99
C PRO A 1 9.06 -15.77 -1.43
N ALA A 2 8.11 -16.04 -0.55
CA ALA A 2 7.04 -17.02 -0.81
C ALA A 2 5.86 -16.45 -1.64
N VAL A 3 5.73 -15.12 -1.76
CA VAL A 3 4.56 -14.44 -2.34
C VAL A 3 4.87 -13.39 -3.42
N GLY A 4 6.06 -13.47 -4.05
CA GLY A 4 6.45 -12.57 -5.14
C GLY A 4 7.44 -11.48 -4.70
N ARG A 5 7.20 -10.22 -5.12
CA ARG A 5 8.02 -9.06 -4.72
C ARG A 5 7.65 -8.64 -3.30
N GLY A 6 8.59 -8.05 -2.57
CA GLY A 6 8.37 -7.53 -1.23
C GLY A 6 9.43 -6.48 -0.87
N VAL A 7 9.16 -5.70 0.16
CA VAL A 7 10.07 -4.64 0.64
C VAL A 7 10.69 -5.11 1.97
N PHE A 8 12.02 -4.98 2.10
CA PHE A 8 12.77 -5.49 3.25
C PHE A 8 13.64 -4.39 3.84
N ALA A 9 13.74 -4.36 5.17
CA ALA A 9 14.58 -3.40 5.86
C ALA A 9 16.07 -3.70 5.65
N THR A 10 16.85 -2.70 5.25
CA THR A 10 18.32 -2.83 5.06
C THR A 10 19.11 -2.58 6.35
N CYS A 11 18.49 -1.98 7.36
CA CYS A 11 19.02 -1.70 8.68
C CYS A 11 17.89 -1.78 9.72
N ASP A 12 18.25 -1.70 11.00
CA ASP A 12 17.24 -1.57 12.05
C ASP A 12 16.55 -0.21 11.92
N ILE A 13 15.23 -0.18 12.13
CA ILE A 13 14.41 1.03 12.02
C ILE A 13 13.61 1.20 13.33
N PRO A 14 13.68 2.37 13.99
CA PRO A 14 12.87 2.65 15.18
C PRO A 14 11.37 2.58 14.89
N ALA A 15 10.56 2.38 15.94
CA ALA A 15 9.11 2.54 15.84
C ALA A 15 8.74 4.00 15.58
N GLY A 16 7.69 4.24 14.79
CA GLY A 16 7.20 5.57 14.48
C GLY A 16 7.97 6.30 13.38
N GLU A 17 8.90 5.66 12.69
CA GLU A 17 9.68 6.27 11.61
C GLU A 17 8.87 6.28 10.30
N VAL A 18 8.88 7.42 9.57
CA VAL A 18 8.30 7.48 8.22
C VAL A 18 9.31 6.93 7.24
N ILE A 19 8.94 5.85 6.55
CA ILE A 19 9.84 5.08 5.69
C ILE A 19 9.59 5.32 4.20
N GLU A 20 8.40 5.81 3.84
CA GLU A 20 8.03 6.08 2.46
C GLU A 20 6.89 7.10 2.41
N ILE A 21 6.95 7.99 1.42
CA ILE A 21 5.83 8.86 1.04
C ILE A 21 5.64 8.66 -0.46
N SER A 22 4.62 7.90 -0.83
CA SER A 22 4.31 7.60 -2.23
C SER A 22 3.28 8.60 -2.77
N PRO A 23 3.58 9.38 -3.81
CA PRO A 23 2.56 10.08 -4.58
C PRO A 23 1.56 9.08 -5.16
N VAL A 24 0.30 9.49 -5.34
CA VAL A 24 -0.71 8.61 -5.91
C VAL A 24 -1.15 9.02 -7.30
N LEU A 25 -1.39 8.02 -8.15
CA LEU A 25 -2.22 8.17 -9.32
C LEU A 25 -3.66 7.79 -8.94
N VAL A 26 -4.54 8.78 -8.87
CA VAL A 26 -5.97 8.56 -8.55
C VAL A 26 -6.72 8.12 -9.80
N LEU A 27 -7.47 7.04 -9.64
CA LEU A 27 -8.34 6.43 -10.63
C LEU A 27 -9.77 6.67 -10.16
N GLY A 28 -10.55 7.42 -10.95
CA GLY A 28 -11.97 7.60 -10.66
C GLY A 28 -12.74 6.28 -10.74
N GLU A 29 -13.93 6.21 -10.14
CA GLU A 29 -14.78 5.01 -10.18
C GLU A 29 -15.01 4.52 -11.62
N GLU A 30 -15.23 5.44 -12.56
CA GLU A 30 -15.40 5.13 -13.97
C GLU A 30 -14.13 4.60 -14.65
N GLU A 31 -12.93 4.86 -14.13
CA GLU A 31 -11.69 4.27 -14.66
C GLU A 31 -11.40 2.93 -14.00
N TYR A 32 -11.84 2.74 -12.76
CA TYR A 32 -11.57 1.53 -11.98
C TYR A 32 -12.54 0.39 -12.28
N THR A 33 -13.85 0.64 -12.22
CA THR A 33 -14.88 -0.40 -12.13
C THR A 33 -15.34 -0.92 -13.50
N GLY A 34 -15.26 -2.24 -13.73
CA GLY A 34 -15.84 -2.90 -14.91
C GLY A 34 -14.93 -3.88 -15.64
N ARG A 35 -15.53 -4.67 -16.54
CA ARG A 35 -14.90 -5.87 -17.17
C ARG A 35 -13.65 -5.62 -18.02
N LYS A 36 -13.34 -4.37 -18.39
CA LYS A 36 -12.17 -3.98 -19.21
C LYS A 36 -11.37 -2.86 -18.57
N LYS A 37 -11.54 -2.67 -17.26
CA LYS A 37 -10.97 -1.56 -16.49
C LYS A 37 -9.92 -2.07 -15.50
N VAL A 38 -9.40 -1.17 -14.65
CA VAL A 38 -8.31 -1.50 -13.73
C VAL A 38 -8.66 -2.67 -12.80
N GLU A 39 -9.91 -2.75 -12.32
CA GLU A 39 -10.40 -3.85 -11.48
C GLU A 39 -10.26 -5.23 -12.15
N ALA A 40 -10.41 -5.32 -13.47
CA ALA A 40 -10.28 -6.56 -14.23
C ALA A 40 -8.83 -6.86 -14.66
N SER A 41 -7.86 -6.08 -14.20
CA SER A 41 -6.45 -6.16 -14.59
C SER A 41 -5.54 -6.55 -13.41
N GLN A 42 -4.26 -6.81 -13.71
CA GLN A 42 -3.24 -7.07 -12.69
C GLN A 42 -3.06 -5.89 -11.69
N LEU A 43 -3.43 -4.66 -12.09
CA LEU A 43 -3.34 -3.48 -11.22
C LEU A 43 -4.31 -3.53 -10.03
N ARG A 44 -5.35 -4.38 -10.06
CA ARG A 44 -6.26 -4.60 -8.93
C ARG A 44 -5.55 -4.91 -7.63
N GLY A 45 -4.42 -5.63 -7.68
CA GLY A 45 -3.64 -6.00 -6.49
C GLY A 45 -2.77 -4.87 -5.92
N TYR A 46 -2.73 -3.71 -6.58
CA TYR A 46 -1.81 -2.60 -6.30
C TYR A 46 -2.52 -1.28 -5.98
N VAL A 47 -3.85 -1.29 -5.89
CA VAL A 47 -4.66 -0.09 -5.62
C VAL A 47 -5.12 -0.02 -4.18
N PHE A 48 -5.25 1.22 -3.69
CA PHE A 48 -5.80 1.57 -2.38
C PHE A 48 -7.15 2.25 -2.57
N THR A 49 -8.10 2.03 -1.67
CA THR A 49 -9.33 2.81 -1.64
C THR A 49 -8.99 4.28 -1.38
N TRP A 50 -9.48 5.17 -2.25
CA TRP A 50 -9.21 6.59 -2.20
C TRP A 50 -10.54 7.34 -2.08
N GLY A 51 -10.87 7.84 -0.88
CA GLY A 51 -12.14 8.52 -0.65
C GLY A 51 -13.33 7.58 -0.47
N ARG A 52 -14.54 8.09 -0.72
CA ARG A 52 -15.83 7.38 -0.48
C ARG A 52 -16.70 7.26 -1.74
N ASP A 53 -16.25 7.83 -2.84
CA ASP A 53 -16.92 7.91 -4.15
C ASP A 53 -16.57 6.74 -5.07
N GLY A 54 -15.97 5.66 -4.53
CA GLY A 54 -15.51 4.53 -5.34
C GLY A 54 -14.18 4.77 -6.05
N SER A 55 -13.54 5.92 -5.83
CA SER A 55 -12.21 6.18 -6.36
C SER A 55 -11.15 5.27 -5.72
N MET A 56 -10.15 4.92 -6.51
CA MET A 56 -9.02 4.09 -6.12
C MET A 56 -7.73 4.84 -6.42
N ALA A 57 -6.61 4.43 -5.82
CA ALA A 57 -5.32 5.07 -6.02
C ALA A 57 -4.23 4.03 -6.17
N VAL A 58 -3.40 4.17 -7.20
CA VAL A 58 -2.13 3.43 -7.28
C VAL A 58 -1.10 4.23 -6.50
N ALA A 59 -0.51 3.62 -5.47
CA ALA A 59 0.66 4.21 -4.82
C ALA A 59 1.85 4.07 -5.77
N LEU A 60 2.42 5.19 -6.20
CA LEU A 60 3.68 5.19 -6.93
C LEU A 60 4.82 4.87 -5.94
N GLY A 61 6.06 5.26 -6.24
CA GLY A 61 7.20 4.93 -5.38
C GLY A 61 7.25 3.43 -5.10
N ILE A 62 7.37 3.06 -3.83
CA ILE A 62 7.35 1.65 -3.40
C ILE A 62 6.08 1.24 -2.64
N GLY A 63 5.11 2.14 -2.46
CA GLY A 63 3.92 1.91 -1.63
C GLY A 63 3.07 0.71 -2.04
N SER A 64 2.96 0.47 -3.36
CA SER A 64 2.22 -0.68 -3.90
C SER A 64 2.98 -2.02 -3.77
N LEU A 65 4.23 -2.02 -3.30
CA LEU A 65 5.05 -3.23 -3.17
C LEU A 65 5.03 -3.82 -1.76
N PHE A 66 4.45 -3.13 -0.78
CA PHE A 66 4.31 -3.65 0.58
C PHE A 66 3.29 -4.79 0.60
N ASN A 67 3.73 -5.97 1.03
CA ASN A 67 2.88 -7.14 1.12
C ASN A 67 1.88 -7.03 2.29
N HIS A 68 0.90 -7.92 2.26
CA HIS A 68 -0.09 -8.06 3.31
C HIS A 68 0.43 -8.89 4.49
N SER A 69 0.12 -8.47 5.72
CA SER A 69 0.19 -9.31 6.92
C SER A 69 -1.01 -9.03 7.84
N THR A 70 -1.51 -10.06 8.52
CA THR A 70 -2.50 -9.93 9.60
C THR A 70 -1.88 -9.38 10.89
N SER A 71 -0.55 -9.40 11.01
CA SER A 71 0.24 -8.74 12.04
C SER A 71 1.25 -7.81 11.36
N PRO A 72 0.79 -6.68 10.79
CA PRO A 72 1.65 -5.76 10.05
C PRO A 72 2.68 -5.10 10.98
N ASN A 73 3.79 -4.68 10.40
CA ASN A 73 4.84 -3.93 11.10
C ASN A 73 4.94 -2.47 10.63
N ILE A 74 4.22 -2.13 9.57
CA ILE A 74 4.03 -0.76 9.07
C ILE A 74 2.54 -0.43 8.92
N THR A 75 2.20 0.83 9.13
CA THR A 75 0.87 1.41 8.92
C THR A 75 0.96 2.51 7.86
N TYR A 76 -0.17 2.93 7.29
CA TYR A 76 -0.20 4.01 6.30
C TYR A 76 -1.35 4.99 6.55
N SER A 77 -1.17 6.21 6.06
CA SER A 77 -2.18 7.29 6.09
C SER A 77 -2.30 7.96 4.74
N LEU A 78 -3.53 8.26 4.31
CA LEU A 78 -3.83 8.96 3.06
C LEU A 78 -3.87 10.48 3.30
N ASP A 79 -3.13 11.23 2.50
CA ASP A 79 -3.21 12.70 2.45
C ASP A 79 -3.87 13.13 1.14
N TYR A 80 -5.15 13.47 1.23
CA TYR A 80 -5.96 13.93 0.10
C TYR A 80 -5.57 15.33 -0.40
N THR A 81 -4.90 16.13 0.43
CA THR A 81 -4.48 17.49 0.05
C THR A 81 -3.21 17.42 -0.79
N GLN A 82 -2.29 16.55 -0.42
CA GLN A 82 -1.00 16.37 -1.11
C GLN A 82 -1.00 15.25 -2.15
N TYR A 83 -2.08 14.46 -2.24
CA TYR A 83 -2.17 13.29 -3.12
C TYR A 83 -1.03 12.30 -2.85
N THR A 84 -0.87 11.92 -1.57
CA THR A 84 0.16 10.96 -1.15
C THR A 84 -0.38 9.90 -0.17
N ILE A 85 0.35 8.80 -0.07
CA ILE A 85 0.25 7.83 1.02
C ILE A 85 1.57 7.83 1.77
N SER A 86 1.51 8.06 3.08
CA SER A 86 2.68 8.00 3.96
C SER A 86 2.69 6.69 4.73
N TYR A 87 3.83 6.00 4.76
CA TYR A 87 4.03 4.72 5.45
C TYR A 87 4.94 4.91 6.65
N ARG A 88 4.53 4.39 7.80
CA ARG A 88 5.23 4.55 9.08
C ARG A 88 5.38 3.21 9.80
N THR A 89 6.51 2.97 10.44
CA THR A 89 6.70 1.78 11.28
C THR A 89 5.77 1.81 12.49
N ALA A 90 5.02 0.74 12.70
CA ALA A 90 4.12 0.57 13.84
C ALA A 90 4.84 -0.01 15.07
N LYS A 91 5.99 -0.67 14.84
CA LYS A 91 6.88 -1.27 15.84
C LYS A 91 8.33 -1.18 15.33
N PRO A 92 9.35 -1.40 16.18
CA PRO A 92 10.72 -1.46 15.70
C PRO A 92 10.88 -2.57 14.66
N ILE A 93 11.66 -2.30 13.61
CA ILE A 93 11.95 -3.23 12.52
C ILE A 93 13.39 -3.67 12.61
N GLN A 94 13.65 -4.98 12.49
CA GLN A 94 15.00 -5.50 12.41
C GLN A 94 15.51 -5.53 10.97
N ARG A 95 16.82 -5.37 10.78
CA ARG A 95 17.47 -5.59 9.49
C ARG A 95 17.07 -6.95 8.90
N GLY A 96 16.60 -6.95 7.66
CA GLY A 96 16.16 -8.13 6.92
C GLY A 96 14.69 -8.51 7.13
N GLU A 97 13.98 -7.85 8.04
CA GLU A 97 12.53 -8.06 8.22
C GLU A 97 11.75 -7.51 7.00
N GLU A 98 10.71 -8.24 6.58
CA GLU A 98 9.82 -7.81 5.51
C GLU A 98 8.83 -6.76 6.04
N LEU A 99 8.65 -5.68 5.30
CA LEU A 99 7.73 -4.60 5.62
C LEU A 99 6.34 -4.91 5.04
N CYS A 100 5.37 -5.10 5.93
CA CYS A 100 4.01 -5.51 5.57
C CYS A 100 2.97 -4.56 6.16
N ILE A 101 1.98 -4.21 5.35
CA ILE A 101 0.78 -3.46 5.74
C ILE A 101 -0.42 -4.39 5.93
N PHE A 102 -1.47 -3.87 6.57
CA PHE A 102 -2.77 -4.54 6.61
C PHE A 102 -3.64 -4.05 5.46
N TYR A 103 -4.14 -4.95 4.61
CA TYR A 103 -4.95 -4.60 3.43
C TYR A 103 -6.43 -4.41 3.80
N GLY A 104 -6.87 -4.80 5.00
CA GLY A 104 -8.28 -4.86 5.37
C GLY A 104 -8.81 -6.29 5.44
N HIS A 105 -9.94 -6.48 6.12
CA HIS A 105 -10.57 -7.80 6.30
C HIS A 105 -11.34 -8.30 5.06
N SER A 106 -11.55 -7.45 4.05
CA SER A 106 -12.40 -7.72 2.89
C SER A 106 -11.64 -7.98 1.58
N VAL A 107 -10.31 -7.96 1.59
CA VAL A 107 -9.52 -8.12 0.37
C VAL A 107 -9.40 -9.60 0.02
N ARG A 108 -10.00 -10.00 -1.10
CA ARG A 108 -9.88 -11.35 -1.67
C ARG A 108 -9.02 -11.26 -2.92
N PHE A 109 -7.83 -11.85 -2.89
CA PHE A 109 -6.91 -11.95 -4.03
C PHE A 109 -7.50 -12.83 -5.13
#